data_AF-A0A357A2M5-F1
#
_entry.id   AF-A0A357A2M5-F1
#
_cell.length_a   1.000
_cell.length_b   1.000
_cell.length_c   1.000
_cell.angle_alpha   90.00
_cell.angle_beta   90.00
_cell.angle_gamma   90.00
#
_symmetry.space_group_name_H-M   'P 1'
#
loop_
_entity.id
_entity.type
_entity.pdbx_description
1 polymer ?
#
loop_
_entity_poly.entity_id
_entity_poly.type
_entity_poly.pdbx_seq_one_letter_code
_entity_poly.pdbx_strand_id
1 'polypeptide(L)'
;MAKNGLGYYSAIQQAVASGLGLVIVLKFSIRLDLQTKQAAILGPEGFPRSQHWHILQSCERFLGGPGANFQSLVPKSPPALLKEKAEKVNPPLSSLHDQ
;
A
#
# COMPACT_ATOMS: atom_id res chain seq x y z
N MET A 1 26.69 5.85 13.20
CA MET A 1 25.50 6.68 13.52
C MET A 1 24.74 6.90 12.21
N ALA A 2 23.82 6.00 11.85
CA ALA A 2 23.03 6.09 10.62
C ALA A 2 21.65 6.67 10.95
N LYS A 3 21.48 7.96 10.73
CA LYS A 3 20.15 8.56 10.50
C LYS A 3 19.85 8.33 9.03
N ASN A 4 18.66 7.82 8.68
CA ASN A 4 17.92 7.98 7.41
C ASN A 4 17.02 6.75 7.15
N GLY A 5 15.71 6.87 7.38
CA GLY A 5 14.73 5.93 6.80
C GLY A 5 13.41 5.68 7.54
N LEU A 6 13.33 5.97 8.85
CA LEU A 6 12.11 5.76 9.65
C LEU A 6 11.64 7.11 10.19
N GLY A 7 10.61 7.71 9.60
CA GLY A 7 10.12 9.00 10.10
C GLY A 7 8.77 9.45 9.53
N TYR A 8 8.59 9.44 8.22
CA TYR A 8 7.41 10.07 7.63
C TYR A 8 6.15 9.20 7.70
N TYR A 9 6.23 7.93 7.31
CA TYR A 9 5.05 7.08 7.23
C TYR A 9 4.45 6.73 8.60
N SER A 10 5.29 6.29 9.54
CA SER A 10 4.85 5.93 10.89
C SER A 10 4.32 7.15 11.67
N ALA A 11 4.91 8.33 11.48
CA ALA A 11 4.39 9.56 12.08
C ALA A 11 3.02 9.95 11.52
N ILE A 12 2.81 9.80 10.20
CA ILE A 12 1.50 10.02 9.57
C ILE A 12 0.48 9.00 10.09
N GLN A 13 0.85 7.71 10.20
CA GLN A 13 -0.02 6.69 10.78
C GLN A 13 -0.42 7.03 12.22
N GLN A 14 0.54 7.47 13.05
CA GLN A 14 0.29 7.85 14.43
C GLN A 14 -0.59 9.10 14.54
N ALA A 15 -0.40 10.09 13.65
CA ALA A 15 -1.26 11.27 13.59
C ALA A 15 -2.71 10.92 13.25
N VAL A 16 -2.91 10.05 12.25
CA VAL A 16 -4.25 9.56 11.87
C VAL A 16 -4.88 8.76 13.00
N ALA A 17 -4.13 7.86 13.64
CA ALA A 17 -4.61 7.09 14.80
C ALA A 17 -4.96 7.97 16.00
N SER A 18 -4.33 9.15 16.12
CA SER A 18 -4.63 10.15 17.15
C SER A 18 -5.79 11.08 16.77
N GLY A 19 -6.48 10.82 15.66
CA GLY A 19 -7.63 11.62 15.23
C GLY A 19 -7.28 12.92 14.50
N LEU A 20 -6.03 13.12 14.07
CA LEU A 20 -5.60 14.34 13.39
C LEU A 20 -6.04 14.45 11.92
N GLY A 21 -6.74 13.45 11.38
CA GLY A 21 -7.35 13.49 10.05
C GLY A 21 -7.31 12.17 9.29
N LEU A 22 -7.31 12.26 7.96
CA LEU A 22 -7.31 11.14 7.02
C LEU A 22 -6.06 11.19 6.12
N VAL A 23 -5.66 10.03 5.60
CA VAL A 23 -4.50 9.93 4.69
C VAL A 23 -4.82 9.05 3.48
N ILE A 24 -4.31 9.44 2.32
CA ILE A 24 -4.26 8.60 1.13
C ILE A 24 -2.93 7.85 1.11
N VAL A 25 -3.00 6.53 1.13
CA VAL A 25 -1.84 5.64 1.16
C VAL A 25 -2.01 4.47 0.21
N LEU A 26 -0.91 3.81 -0.10
CA LEU A 26 -0.91 2.59 -0.87
C LEU A 26 -1.55 1.47 -0.05
N LYS A 27 -2.49 0.72 -0.63
CA LYS A 27 -3.21 -0.36 0.07
C LYS A 27 -2.27 -1.40 0.71
N PHE A 28 -1.10 -1.65 0.12
CA PHE A 28 -0.15 -2.60 0.67
C PHE A 28 0.56 -2.09 1.94
N SER A 29 0.72 -0.77 2.11
CA SER A 29 1.46 -0.21 3.25
C SER A 29 0.67 -0.29 4.56
N ILE A 30 -0.66 -0.36 4.50
CA ILE A 30 -1.56 -0.47 5.65
C ILE A 30 -2.06 -1.90 5.89
N ARG A 31 -1.48 -2.91 5.24
CA ARG A 31 -2.03 -4.29 5.29
C ARG A 31 -2.11 -4.81 6.74
N LEU A 32 -1.07 -4.59 7.53
CA LEU A 32 -1.02 -5.03 8.91
C LEU A 32 -2.00 -4.24 9.80
N ASP A 33 -2.10 -2.92 9.60
CA ASP A 33 -3.03 -2.06 10.32
C ASP A 33 -4.48 -2.48 10.06
N LEU A 34 -4.81 -2.86 8.83
CA LEU A 34 -6.11 -3.42 8.48
C LEU A 34 -6.36 -4.79 9.13
N GLN A 35 -5.35 -5.66 9.17
CA GLN A 35 -5.45 -6.98 9.81
C GLN A 35 -5.65 -6.86 11.33
N THR A 36 -5.01 -5.88 11.95
CA THR A 36 -5.09 -5.61 13.40
C THR A 36 -6.22 -4.64 13.76
N LYS A 37 -7.05 -4.23 12.79
CA LYS A 37 -8.15 -3.27 12.96
C LYS A 37 -7.74 -1.90 13.52
N GLN A 38 -6.49 -1.50 13.31
CA GLN A 38 -5.97 -0.18 13.69
C GLN A 38 -6.19 0.90 12.61
N ALA A 39 -6.66 0.50 11.43
CA ALA A 39 -7.06 1.40 10.35
C ALA A 39 -8.32 0.88 9.65
N ALA A 40 -9.06 1.80 9.03
CA ALA A 40 -10.17 1.49 8.13
C ALA A 40 -9.96 2.18 6.78
N ILE A 41 -10.44 1.57 5.69
CA ILE A 41 -10.44 2.20 4.37
C ILE A 41 -11.74 2.97 4.21
N LEU A 42 -11.68 4.20 3.75
CA LEU A 42 -12.86 4.92 3.27
C LEU A 42 -12.99 4.69 1.76
N GLY A 43 -14.21 4.55 1.26
CA GLY A 43 -14.50 4.33 -0.16
C GLY A 43 -15.11 5.55 -0.84
N PRO A 44 -14.41 6.70 -0.92
CA PRO A 44 -14.91 7.86 -1.65
C PRO A 44 -14.89 7.61 -3.16
N GLU A 45 -15.70 8.36 -3.88
CA GLU A 45 -15.73 8.34 -5.34
C GLU A 45 -14.33 8.64 -5.92
N GLY A 46 -13.95 7.93 -6.99
CA GLY A 46 -12.63 8.07 -7.64
C GLY A 46 -11.49 7.31 -6.98
N PHE A 47 -11.74 6.51 -5.93
CA PHE A 47 -10.77 5.61 -5.32
C PHE A 47 -11.16 4.13 -5.43
N PRO A 48 -10.19 3.20 -5.48
CA PRO A 48 -8.74 3.42 -5.49
C PRO A 48 -8.20 3.92 -6.84
N ARG A 49 -7.09 4.66 -6.83
CA ARG A 49 -6.36 5.01 -8.07
C ARG A 49 -5.40 3.89 -8.47
N SER A 50 -5.44 3.52 -9.75
CA SER A 50 -4.51 2.52 -10.31
C SER A 50 -3.08 3.05 -10.30
N GLN A 51 -2.16 2.27 -9.75
CA GLN A 51 -0.72 2.58 -9.74
C GLN A 51 0.07 1.38 -10.25
N HIS A 52 0.99 1.65 -11.18
CA HIS A 52 1.88 0.65 -11.76
C HIS A 52 3.27 0.79 -11.16
N TRP A 53 3.85 -0.35 -10.77
CA TRP A 53 5.22 -0.44 -10.30
C TRP A 53 6.04 -1.12 -11.38
N HIS A 54 7.20 -0.56 -11.70
CA HIS A 54 8.09 -1.07 -12.74
C HIS A 54 9.42 -1.47 -12.12
N ILE A 55 9.95 -2.61 -12.57
CA ILE A 55 11.34 -2.99 -12.31
C ILE A 55 12.16 -2.50 -13.49
N LEU A 56 13.18 -1.69 -13.19
CA LEU A 56 14.07 -1.13 -14.20
C LEU A 56 15.43 -1.82 -14.10
N GLN A 57 16.00 -2.18 -15.25
CA GLN A 57 17.38 -2.63 -15.39
C GLN A 57 18.09 -1.75 -16.42
N SER A 58 19.37 -1.45 -16.20
CA SER A 58 20.17 -0.75 -17.21
C SER A 58 20.37 -1.64 -18.43
N CYS A 59 20.16 -1.10 -19.63
CA CYS A 59 20.38 -1.83 -20.88
C CYS A 59 21.87 -2.15 -21.10
N GLU A 60 22.77 -1.38 -20.48
CA GLU A 60 24.23 -1.50 -20.64
C GLU A 60 24.85 -2.51 -19.67
N ARG A 61 24.08 -3.02 -18.70
CA ARG A 61 24.59 -3.89 -17.64
C ARG A 61 24.05 -5.30 -17.79
N PHE A 62 24.95 -6.26 -17.92
CA PHE A 62 24.59 -7.68 -17.91
C PHE A 62 23.89 -8.05 -16.59
N LEU A 63 22.72 -8.67 -16.71
CA LEU A 63 21.99 -9.18 -15.58
C LEU A 63 22.52 -10.58 -15.23
N GLY A 64 23.39 -10.65 -14.22
CA GLY A 64 23.95 -11.91 -13.74
C GLY A 64 22.88 -12.91 -13.29
N GLY A 65 23.26 -14.18 -13.16
CA GLY A 65 22.36 -15.29 -12.83
C GLY A 65 21.33 -15.01 -11.72
N PRO A 66 21.73 -14.46 -10.55
CA PRO A 66 20.78 -14.10 -9.50
C PRO A 66 19.76 -13.04 -9.91
N GLY A 67 20.18 -12.02 -10.66
CA GLY A 67 19.28 -10.97 -11.14
C GLY A 67 18.30 -11.48 -12.19
N ALA A 68 18.77 -12.33 -13.11
CA ALA A 68 17.92 -12.95 -14.12
C ALA A 68 16.90 -13.91 -13.49
N ASN A 69 17.34 -14.67 -12.47
CA ASN A 69 16.45 -15.53 -11.71
C ASN A 69 15.45 -14.72 -10.87
N PHE A 70 15.86 -13.59 -10.30
CA PHE A 70 14.91 -12.70 -9.62
C PHE A 70 13.87 -12.13 -10.60
N GLN A 71 14.30 -11.70 -11.80
CA GLN A 71 13.41 -11.18 -12.83
C GLN A 71 12.37 -12.23 -13.28
N SER A 72 12.73 -13.51 -13.34
CA SER A 72 11.78 -14.59 -13.67
C SER A 72 10.75 -14.86 -12.57
N LEU A 73 11.07 -14.54 -11.31
CA LEU A 73 10.17 -14.65 -10.16
C LEU A 73 9.20 -13.47 -10.02
N VAL A 74 9.46 -12.35 -10.69
CA VAL A 74 8.61 -11.16 -10.61
C VAL A 74 7.34 -11.38 -11.44
N PRO A 75 6.15 -11.21 -10.85
CA PRO A 75 4.90 -11.32 -11.58
C PRO A 75 4.83 -10.30 -12.73
N LYS A 76 4.66 -10.78 -13.96
CA LYS A 76 4.43 -9.91 -15.16
C LYS A 76 3.06 -9.22 -15.15
N SER A 77 2.18 -9.67 -14.27
CA SER A 77 0.85 -9.13 -14.02
C SER A 77 0.67 -8.90 -12.53
N PRO A 78 -0.15 -7.92 -12.10
CA PRO A 78 -0.45 -7.71 -10.69
C PRO A 78 -0.90 -9.05 -10.06
N PRO A 79 -0.26 -9.51 -8.97
CA PRO A 79 -0.59 -10.80 -8.38
C PRO A 79 -2.07 -10.83 -8.00
N ALA A 80 -2.73 -11.99 -8.21
CA ALA A 80 -4.17 -12.18 -7.95
C ALA A 80 -4.59 -11.77 -6.52
N LEU A 81 -3.64 -11.76 -5.57
CA LEU A 81 -3.77 -11.23 -4.21
C LEU A 81 -4.24 -9.75 -4.14
N LEU A 82 -4.10 -8.98 -5.23
CA LEU A 82 -4.63 -7.62 -5.34
C LEU A 82 -6.09 -7.58 -5.85
N LYS A 83 -6.55 -8.61 -6.57
CA LYS A 83 -7.90 -8.67 -7.17
C LYS A 83 -8.97 -9.07 -6.15
N GLU A 84 -8.66 -9.96 -5.21
CA GLU A 84 -9.65 -10.64 -4.36
C GLU A 84 -10.24 -9.77 -3.23
N LYS A 85 -9.56 -8.70 -2.78
CA LYS A 85 -9.96 -7.91 -1.59
C LYS A 85 -10.47 -6.50 -1.88
N ALA A 86 -10.75 -6.15 -3.13
CA ALA A 86 -11.33 -4.85 -3.46
C ALA A 86 -12.84 -4.81 -3.23
N GLU A 87 -13.52 -5.96 -3.25
CA GLU A 87 -14.98 -6.02 -3.40
C GLU A 87 -15.76 -6.14 -2.07
N LYS A 88 -15.11 -6.49 -0.95
CA LYS A 88 -15.81 -6.87 0.30
C LYS A 88 -15.64 -5.95 1.50
N VAL A 89 -15.09 -4.74 1.34
CA VAL A 89 -14.82 -3.87 2.50
C VAL A 89 -15.37 -2.49 2.21
N ASN A 90 -16.61 -2.20 2.64
CA ASN A 90 -16.94 -0.97 3.36
C ASN A 90 -18.41 -0.89 3.81
N PRO A 91 -18.67 -0.53 5.09
CA PRO A 91 -19.92 0.12 5.47
C PRO A 91 -19.92 1.60 5.01
N PRO A 92 -21.11 2.22 4.83
CA PRO A 92 -21.23 3.60 4.36
C PRO A 92 -20.73 4.63 5.38
N LEU A 93 -20.14 5.73 4.90
CA LEU A 93 -19.65 6.87 5.69
C LEU A 93 -20.70 7.51 6.61
N SER A 94 -21.98 7.26 6.36
CA SER A 94 -23.10 7.77 7.15
C SER A 94 -23.18 7.23 8.57
N SER A 95 -22.43 6.17 8.92
CA SER A 95 -22.45 5.56 10.25
C SER A 95 -21.42 6.17 11.24
N LEU A 96 -20.69 7.21 10.85
CA LEU A 96 -19.61 7.81 11.66
C LEU A 96 -20.01 9.11 12.38
N HIS A 97 -21.27 9.55 12.29
CA HIS A 97 -21.75 10.81 12.87
C HIS A 97 -22.54 10.67 14.18
N ASP A 98 -22.68 9.45 14.73
CA ASP A 98 -23.34 9.23 16.02
C ASP A 98 -22.33 8.73 17.06
N GLN A 99 -21.48 9.63 17.57
CA GLN A 99 -20.83 9.49 18.89
C GLN A 99 -20.61 10.85 19.53
#